data_AF-A0A168J103-F1
#
_entry.id   AF-A0A168J103-F1
#
_cell.length_a   1.000
_cell.length_b   1.000
_cell.length_c   1.000
_cell.angle_alpha   90.00
_cell.angle_beta   90.00
_cell.angle_gamma   90.00
#
_symmetry.space_group_name_H-M   'P 1'
#
loop_
_entity.id
_entity.type
_entity.pdbx_description
1 polymer ?
#
loop_
_entity_poly.entity_id
_entity_poly.type
_entity_poly.pdbx_seq_one_letter_code
_entity_poly.pdbx_strand_id
1 'polypeptide(L)'
;MPFVLDVRTSQMRRHSTAELMELLDLHETMKDVILHYICPRLDPTYQLSYDPLPLMEQVSREHSLNAMWNDQSKWARIVKTYAKLGPEELMHYFENIYSYTRKRLITEIRLQRPTFNLDQESLQGVIRCVLEERQLVDDLPIVPEDCEGGILDFRGERDLQRIKYGRDGRADGTLPPGVPPVRQLSRYSPRGDDGEYLEEETHSVFDVHGYTAMLQA
;
A
#
# COMPACT_ATOMS: atom_id res chain seq x y z
N MET A 1 -27.29 -18.32 -9.42
CA MET A 1 -26.81 -17.15 -8.66
C MET A 1 -25.40 -16.86 -9.14
N PRO A 2 -25.09 -15.76 -9.84
CA PRO A 2 -23.70 -15.44 -10.13
C PRO A 2 -23.10 -15.00 -8.80
N PHE A 3 -22.44 -15.94 -8.13
CA PHE A 3 -21.88 -15.77 -6.81
C PHE A 3 -20.82 -14.67 -6.84
N VAL A 4 -20.94 -13.76 -5.88
CA VAL A 4 -19.88 -12.86 -5.44
C VAL A 4 -18.62 -13.70 -5.19
N LEU A 5 -17.65 -13.65 -6.11
CA LEU A 5 -16.43 -14.45 -6.04
C LEU A 5 -15.48 -13.98 -4.94
N ASP A 6 -15.60 -12.71 -4.55
CA ASP A 6 -14.82 -12.08 -3.49
C ASP A 6 -15.73 -11.17 -2.65
N VAL A 7 -15.88 -11.52 -1.37
CA VAL A 7 -16.71 -10.76 -0.43
C VAL A 7 -16.19 -9.34 -0.23
N ARG A 8 -14.87 -9.12 -0.34
CA ARG A 8 -14.24 -7.80 -0.18
C ARG A 8 -14.71 -6.86 -1.28
N THR A 9 -14.74 -7.34 -2.53
CA THR A 9 -15.24 -6.56 -3.67
C THR A 9 -16.71 -6.21 -3.48
N SER A 10 -17.53 -7.14 -2.99
CA SER A 10 -18.94 -6.83 -2.68
C SER A 10 -19.12 -5.81 -1.57
N GLN A 11 -18.24 -5.78 -0.55
CA GLN A 11 -18.27 -4.71 0.44
C GLN A 11 -17.90 -3.37 -0.21
N MET A 12 -16.86 -3.33 -1.05
CA MET A 12 -16.45 -2.10 -1.73
C MET A 12 -17.53 -1.56 -2.68
N ARG A 13 -18.31 -2.42 -3.35
CA ARG A 13 -19.43 -1.99 -4.22
C ARG A 13 -20.51 -1.18 -3.50
N ARG A 14 -20.61 -1.28 -2.17
CA ARG A 14 -21.57 -0.51 -1.37
C ARG A 14 -21.21 0.96 -1.28
N HIS A 15 -19.93 1.27 -1.38
CA HIS A 15 -19.43 2.64 -1.37
C HIS A 15 -19.58 3.27 -2.74
N SER A 16 -19.95 4.53 -2.77
CA SER A 16 -19.93 5.36 -3.98
C SER A 16 -18.50 5.50 -4.52
N THR A 17 -18.36 5.85 -5.80
CA THR A 17 -17.04 6.03 -6.42
C THR A 17 -16.30 7.14 -5.70
N ALA A 18 -17.00 8.21 -5.32
CA ALA A 18 -16.42 9.27 -4.53
C ALA A 18 -15.79 8.74 -3.22
N GLU A 19 -16.53 7.94 -2.45
CA GLU A 19 -16.02 7.35 -1.20
C GLU A 19 -14.85 6.38 -1.45
N LEU A 20 -14.90 5.61 -2.53
CA LEU A 20 -13.81 4.69 -2.90
C LEU A 20 -12.53 5.43 -3.27
N MET A 21 -12.64 6.58 -3.94
CA MET A 21 -11.50 7.44 -4.28
C MET A 21 -10.87 8.03 -3.02
N GLU A 22 -11.68 8.55 -2.08
CA GLU A 22 -11.18 9.04 -0.79
C GLU A 22 -10.47 7.95 0.02
N LEU A 23 -11.04 6.74 0.01
CA LEU A 23 -10.46 5.60 0.70
C LEU A 23 -9.12 5.18 0.07
N LEU A 24 -9.03 5.22 -1.26
CA LEU A 24 -7.78 5.00 -1.98
C LEU A 24 -6.75 6.07 -1.63
N ASP A 25 -7.15 7.35 -1.58
CA ASP A 25 -6.27 8.45 -1.22
C ASP A 25 -5.73 8.35 0.21
N LEU A 26 -6.59 7.94 1.16
CA LEU A 26 -6.17 7.64 2.53
C LEU A 26 -5.16 6.52 2.58
N HIS A 27 -5.44 5.43 1.86
CA HIS A 27 -4.58 4.26 1.84
C HIS A 27 -3.22 4.56 1.22
N GLU A 28 -3.16 5.32 0.14
CA GLU A 28 -1.90 5.77 -0.46
C GLU A 28 -1.14 6.72 0.47
N THR A 29 -1.84 7.62 1.16
CA THR A 29 -1.19 8.49 2.16
C THR A 29 -0.57 7.69 3.30
N MET A 30 -1.22 6.60 3.74
CA MET A 30 -0.63 5.69 4.73
C MET A 30 0.63 5.00 4.19
N LYS A 31 0.63 4.59 2.92
CA LYS A 31 1.83 4.01 2.27
C LYS A 31 2.95 5.02 2.17
N ASP A 32 2.66 6.28 1.86
CA ASP A 32 3.63 7.37 1.82
C ASP A 32 4.30 7.55 3.19
N VAL A 33 3.51 7.52 4.27
CA VAL A 33 4.02 7.59 5.65
C VAL A 33 4.89 6.36 5.98
N ILE A 34 4.45 5.15 5.61
CA ILE A 34 5.23 3.93 5.81
C ILE A 34 6.56 4.00 5.05
N LEU A 35 6.52 4.42 3.78
CA LEU A 35 7.70 4.60 2.94
C LEU A 35 8.66 5.60 3.58
N HIS A 36 8.15 6.69 4.16
CA HIS A 36 8.96 7.73 4.79
C HIS A 36 9.63 7.27 6.09
N TYR A 37 8.92 6.54 6.95
CA TYR A 37 9.44 6.18 8.29
C TYR A 37 10.13 4.81 8.35
N ILE A 38 9.70 3.83 7.55
CA ILE A 38 10.17 2.45 7.66
C ILE A 38 11.31 2.18 6.68
N CYS A 39 11.15 2.52 5.40
CA CYS A 39 12.10 2.12 4.37
C CYS A 39 13.53 2.66 4.58
N PRO A 40 13.74 3.94 4.98
CA PRO A 40 15.09 4.47 5.23
C PRO A 40 15.85 3.77 6.37
N ARG A 41 15.15 3.06 7.26
CA ARG A 41 15.79 2.31 8.35
C ARG A 41 16.21 0.91 7.94
N LEU A 42 15.53 0.32 6.96
CA LEU A 42 15.84 -1.00 6.44
C LEU A 42 17.07 -0.98 5.51
N ASP A 43 17.36 0.18 4.92
CA ASP A 43 18.55 0.40 4.12
C ASP A 43 19.16 1.78 4.45
N PRO A 44 20.04 1.88 5.47
CA PRO A 44 20.74 3.12 5.80
C PRO A 44 21.75 3.54 4.72
N THR A 45 22.26 2.59 3.93
CA THR A 45 23.19 2.86 2.81
C THR A 45 22.53 3.69 1.71
N TYR A 46 21.21 3.62 1.59
CA TYR A 46 20.42 4.54 0.76
C TYR A 46 20.65 6.03 1.12
N GLN A 47 20.67 6.37 2.41
CA GLN A 47 20.88 7.76 2.87
C GLN A 47 22.30 8.27 2.60
N LEU A 48 23.26 7.35 2.37
CA LEU A 48 24.67 7.65 2.15
C LEU A 48 25.05 7.70 0.65
N SER A 49 24.14 7.31 -0.24
CA SER A 49 24.39 7.32 -1.68
C SER A 49 24.29 8.75 -2.24
N TYR A 50 25.27 9.15 -3.05
CA TYR A 50 25.33 10.49 -3.67
C TYR A 50 24.37 10.65 -4.86
N ASP A 51 23.84 9.53 -5.35
CA ASP A 51 22.89 9.46 -6.46
C ASP A 51 21.89 8.31 -6.17
N PRO A 52 21.03 8.46 -5.14
CA PRO A 52 20.04 7.45 -4.83
C PRO A 52 19.08 7.37 -6.02
N LEU A 53 19.16 6.32 -6.85
CA LEU A 53 18.03 5.91 -7.69
C LEU A 53 16.81 5.93 -6.77
N PRO A 54 15.79 6.77 -7.01
CA PRO A 54 14.90 7.10 -5.93
C PRO A 54 14.03 5.87 -5.71
N LEU A 55 14.27 5.20 -4.59
CA LEU A 55 13.38 4.22 -4.01
C LEU A 55 11.96 4.83 -3.91
N MET A 56 11.90 6.15 -3.72
CA MET A 56 10.72 6.99 -3.76
C MET A 56 10.08 7.17 -5.16
N GLU A 57 10.82 6.97 -6.25
CA GLU A 57 10.37 7.02 -7.65
C GLU A 57 9.91 5.63 -8.13
N GLN A 58 10.53 4.55 -7.62
CA GLN A 58 10.06 3.17 -7.84
C GLN A 58 8.84 2.79 -6.99
N VAL A 59 8.59 3.51 -5.89
CA VAL A 59 7.45 3.28 -4.97
C VAL A 59 6.63 4.56 -4.83
N SER A 60 6.70 5.46 -5.82
CA SER A 60 5.95 6.72 -5.80
C SER A 60 4.45 6.45 -5.80
N ARG A 61 3.66 7.37 -5.26
CA ARG A 61 2.20 7.29 -5.31
C ARG A 61 1.68 7.15 -6.74
N GLU A 62 2.25 7.89 -7.69
CA GLU A 62 1.92 7.77 -9.13
C GLU A 62 2.22 6.35 -9.64
N HIS A 63 3.40 5.81 -9.35
CA HIS A 63 3.73 4.43 -9.69
C HIS A 63 2.80 3.44 -8.98
N SER A 64 2.38 3.75 -7.75
CA SER A 64 1.49 2.87 -6.99
C SER A 64 0.09 2.79 -7.57
N LEU A 65 -0.46 3.93 -7.97
CA LEU A 65 -1.77 4.03 -8.59
C LEU A 65 -1.77 3.40 -10.00
N ASN A 66 -0.70 3.61 -10.77
CA ASN A 66 -0.62 3.13 -12.15
C ASN A 66 -0.21 1.65 -12.27
N ALA A 67 0.78 1.20 -11.49
CA ALA A 67 1.43 -0.10 -11.66
C ALA A 67 1.55 -0.94 -10.37
N MET A 68 1.64 -0.36 -9.16
CA MET A 68 1.99 -1.16 -7.97
C MET A 68 0.88 -2.00 -7.35
N TRP A 69 -0.38 -1.93 -7.77
CA TRP A 69 -1.37 -2.88 -7.27
C TRP A 69 -0.94 -4.35 -7.49
N ASN A 70 -0.18 -4.62 -8.56
CA ASN A 70 0.46 -5.91 -8.83
C ASN A 70 1.97 -5.95 -8.53
N ASP A 71 2.62 -4.85 -8.17
CA ASP A 71 4.06 -4.84 -7.95
C ASP A 71 4.46 -5.77 -6.79
N GLN A 72 5.45 -6.59 -7.08
CA GLN A 72 6.05 -7.60 -6.19
C GLN A 72 7.49 -7.29 -5.85
N SER A 73 7.97 -6.09 -6.16
CA SER A 73 9.26 -5.59 -5.71
C SER A 73 9.39 -5.71 -4.19
N LYS A 74 10.63 -5.89 -3.71
CA LYS A 74 10.95 -6.05 -2.29
C LYS A 74 10.31 -4.94 -1.45
N TRP A 75 10.45 -3.70 -1.90
CA TRP A 75 9.93 -2.52 -1.22
C TRP A 75 8.41 -2.41 -1.27
N ALA A 76 7.77 -2.68 -2.41
CA ALA A 76 6.32 -2.71 -2.48
C ALA A 76 5.72 -3.77 -1.56
N ARG A 77 6.34 -4.96 -1.48
CA ARG A 77 5.90 -6.03 -0.55
C ARG A 77 6.03 -5.58 0.91
N ILE A 78 7.12 -4.90 1.26
CA ILE A 78 7.32 -4.35 2.62
C ILE A 78 6.23 -3.32 2.93
N VAL A 79 6.10 -2.29 2.10
CA VAL A 79 5.11 -1.22 2.29
C VAL A 79 3.70 -1.80 2.42
N LYS A 80 3.30 -2.71 1.52
CA LYS A 80 2.00 -3.39 1.57
C LYS A 80 1.80 -4.26 2.81
N THR A 81 2.86 -4.77 3.42
CA THR A 81 2.77 -5.58 4.64
C THR A 81 2.46 -4.70 5.84
N TYR A 82 3.19 -3.59 6.00
CA TYR A 82 2.92 -2.61 7.05
C TYR A 82 1.59 -1.88 6.84
N ALA A 83 1.16 -1.65 5.60
CA ALA A 83 -0.13 -1.01 5.29
C ALA A 83 -1.37 -1.82 5.74
N LYS A 84 -1.18 -3.07 6.17
CA LYS A 84 -2.26 -3.86 6.83
C LYS A 84 -2.53 -3.42 8.26
N LEU A 85 -1.56 -2.78 8.90
CA LEU A 85 -1.67 -2.39 10.30
C LEU A 85 -2.71 -1.28 10.44
N GLY A 86 -3.43 -1.32 11.55
CA GLY A 86 -4.36 -0.26 11.90
C GLY A 86 -3.62 1.04 12.23
N PRO A 87 -4.30 2.19 12.23
CA PRO A 87 -3.70 3.47 12.60
C PRO A 87 -3.01 3.42 13.97
N GLU A 88 -3.64 2.81 14.97
CA GLU A 88 -3.07 2.70 16.33
C GLU A 88 -1.75 1.92 16.37
N GLU A 89 -1.66 0.82 15.62
CA GLU A 89 -0.46 -0.02 15.54
C GLU A 89 0.66 0.68 14.78
N LEU A 90 0.34 1.38 13.70
CA LEU A 90 1.30 2.19 12.95
C LEU A 90 1.82 3.33 13.80
N MET A 91 0.95 4.04 14.51
CA MET A 91 1.35 5.14 15.39
C MET A 91 2.23 4.64 16.53
N HIS A 92 1.86 3.53 17.20
CA HIS A 92 2.72 2.91 18.21
C HIS A 92 4.09 2.55 17.63
N TYR A 93 4.14 1.99 16.43
CA TYR A 93 5.41 1.66 15.77
C TYR A 93 6.25 2.92 15.51
N PHE A 94 5.66 3.98 14.95
CA PHE A 94 6.36 5.23 14.62
C PHE A 94 6.85 5.98 15.85
N GLU A 95 6.03 6.09 16.90
CA GLU A 95 6.40 6.76 18.16
C GLU A 95 7.59 6.09 18.85
N ASN A 96 7.71 4.77 18.69
CA ASN A 96 8.74 3.97 19.36
C ASN A 96 9.91 3.60 18.46
N ILE A 97 9.91 4.01 17.18
CA ILE A 97 10.89 3.57 16.18
C ILE A 97 12.33 3.95 16.56
N TYR A 98 12.54 5.06 17.26
CA TYR A 98 13.86 5.49 17.74
C TYR A 98 14.23 4.94 19.11
N SER A 99 13.25 4.46 19.88
CA SER A 99 13.41 4.00 21.25
C SER A 99 13.65 2.50 21.35
N TYR A 100 13.11 1.72 20.42
CA TYR A 100 13.16 0.26 20.43
C TYR A 100 13.76 -0.31 19.14
N THR A 101 14.32 -1.52 19.24
CA THR A 101 14.78 -2.25 18.06
C THR A 101 13.59 -2.68 17.20
N ARG A 102 13.77 -2.70 15.88
CA ARG A 102 12.72 -3.18 14.96
C ARG A 102 12.25 -4.57 15.34
N LYS A 103 13.17 -5.51 15.59
CA LYS A 103 12.84 -6.88 16.01
C LYS A 103 11.87 -6.92 17.20
N ARG A 104 12.06 -6.03 18.19
CA ARG A 104 11.13 -5.90 19.32
C ARG A 104 9.77 -5.38 18.85
N LEU A 105 9.73 -4.28 18.12
CA LEU A 105 8.47 -3.68 17.63
C LEU A 105 7.66 -4.64 16.75
N ILE A 106 8.33 -5.39 15.88
CA ILE A 106 7.70 -6.42 15.04
C ILE A 106 7.20 -7.60 15.87
N THR A 107 7.94 -7.98 16.92
CA THR A 107 7.46 -9.01 17.86
C THR A 107 6.20 -8.55 18.57
N GLU A 108 6.14 -7.30 19.03
CA GLU A 108 4.94 -6.71 19.65
C GLU A 108 3.75 -6.71 18.68
N ILE A 109 3.96 -6.32 17.42
CA ILE A 109 2.94 -6.40 16.35
C ILE A 109 2.48 -7.84 16.15
N ARG A 110 3.40 -8.81 16.04
CA ARG A 110 3.08 -10.23 15.81
C ARG A 110 2.33 -10.85 17.00
N LEU A 111 2.53 -10.36 18.23
CA LEU A 111 1.76 -10.80 19.40
C LEU A 111 0.28 -10.40 19.30
N GLN A 112 0.00 -9.21 18.76
CA GLN A 112 -1.37 -8.74 18.53
C GLN A 112 -1.96 -9.30 17.22
N ARG A 113 -1.11 -9.48 16.20
CA ARG A 113 -1.45 -9.98 14.86
C ARG A 113 -0.50 -11.10 14.42
N PRO A 114 -0.76 -12.35 14.84
CA PRO A 114 0.09 -13.49 14.49
C PRO A 114 0.27 -13.73 12.99
N THR A 115 -0.68 -13.24 12.18
CA THR A 115 -0.68 -13.38 10.71
C THR A 115 -0.02 -12.21 9.98
N PHE A 116 0.64 -11.29 10.69
CA PHE A 116 1.23 -10.07 10.12
C PHE A 116 2.16 -10.31 8.92
N ASN A 117 2.86 -11.44 8.84
CA ASN A 117 3.75 -11.74 7.70
C ASN A 117 3.17 -12.76 6.72
N LEU A 118 1.92 -13.22 6.89
CA LEU A 118 1.36 -14.27 6.04
C LEU A 118 0.89 -13.74 4.69
N ASP A 119 0.33 -12.54 4.66
CA ASP A 119 -0.24 -11.90 3.48
C ASP A 119 0.21 -10.43 3.35
N GLN A 120 -0.35 -9.70 2.39
CA GLN A 120 -0.16 -8.27 2.15
C GLN A 120 -1.52 -7.58 2.18
N GLU A 121 -1.54 -6.24 2.22
CA GLU A 121 -2.78 -5.49 2.05
C GLU A 121 -3.47 -5.87 0.74
N SER A 122 -4.81 -5.88 0.76
CA SER A 122 -5.62 -6.16 -0.42
C SER A 122 -6.64 -5.06 -0.73
N LEU A 123 -6.63 -3.98 0.06
CA LEU A 123 -7.62 -2.92 -0.01
C LEU A 123 -7.51 -2.17 -1.33
N GLN A 124 -6.29 -1.74 -1.70
CA GLN A 124 -6.05 -0.97 -2.93
C GLN A 124 -6.61 -1.71 -4.15
N GLY A 125 -6.25 -2.98 -4.29
CA GLY A 125 -6.66 -3.74 -5.46
C GLY A 125 -8.16 -4.05 -5.46
N VAL A 126 -8.81 -4.22 -4.30
CA VAL A 126 -10.25 -4.51 -4.25
C VAL A 126 -11.03 -3.26 -4.64
N ILE A 127 -10.60 -2.08 -4.16
CA ILE A 127 -11.14 -0.79 -4.59
C ILE A 127 -11.00 -0.67 -6.11
N ARG A 128 -9.81 -0.90 -6.66
CA ARG A 128 -9.55 -0.82 -8.10
C ARG A 128 -10.46 -1.72 -8.92
N CYS A 129 -10.69 -2.97 -8.50
CA CYS A 129 -11.63 -3.85 -9.21
C CYS A 129 -13.04 -3.26 -9.29
N VAL A 130 -13.54 -2.61 -8.23
CA VAL A 130 -14.86 -1.97 -8.26
C VAL A 130 -14.87 -0.74 -9.16
N LEU A 131 -13.79 0.06 -9.15
CA LEU A 131 -13.66 1.22 -10.03
C LEU A 131 -13.59 0.80 -11.51
N GLU A 132 -12.84 -0.26 -11.84
CA GLU A 132 -12.78 -0.85 -13.18
C GLU A 132 -14.14 -1.43 -13.61
N GLU A 133 -14.87 -2.10 -12.70
CA GLU A 133 -16.25 -2.55 -12.97
C GLU A 133 -17.17 -1.40 -13.36
N ARG A 134 -17.01 -0.22 -12.73
CA ARG A 134 -17.83 0.98 -13.02
C ARG A 134 -17.39 1.68 -14.30
N GLN A 135 -16.08 1.75 -14.56
CA GLN A 135 -15.55 2.26 -15.82
C GLN A 135 -16.14 1.52 -17.03
N LEU A 136 -16.31 0.20 -16.92
CA LEU A 136 -16.94 -0.60 -17.97
C LEU A 136 -18.43 -0.29 -18.21
N VAL A 137 -19.15 0.30 -17.23
CA VAL A 137 -20.56 0.70 -17.38
C VAL A 137 -20.69 2.09 -17.99
N ASP A 138 -19.92 3.03 -17.46
CA ASP A 138 -20.24 4.45 -17.53
C ASP A 138 -19.14 5.27 -18.26
N ASP A 139 -18.18 4.58 -18.89
CA ASP A 139 -16.99 5.16 -19.57
C ASP A 139 -16.27 6.20 -18.70
N LEU A 140 -16.11 5.83 -17.43
CA LEU A 140 -15.64 6.73 -16.41
C LEU A 140 -14.10 6.81 -16.37
N PRO A 141 -13.50 8.01 -16.44
CA PRO A 141 -12.08 8.20 -16.20
C PRO A 141 -11.83 8.22 -14.70
N ILE A 142 -11.83 7.05 -14.04
CA ILE A 142 -11.80 6.97 -12.57
C ILE A 142 -10.44 6.58 -12.00
N VAL A 143 -9.49 6.07 -12.78
CA VAL A 143 -8.16 5.84 -12.21
C VAL A 143 -7.48 7.20 -12.06
N PRO A 144 -7.23 7.67 -10.83
CA PRO A 144 -6.46 8.89 -10.64
C PRO A 144 -5.04 8.58 -11.14
N GLU A 145 -4.68 9.17 -12.28
CA GLU A 145 -3.33 9.09 -12.83
C GLU A 145 -2.38 10.00 -12.07
N ASP A 146 -2.92 10.96 -11.31
CA ASP A 146 -2.20 11.99 -10.61
C ASP A 146 -2.23 11.84 -9.09
N CYS A 147 -1.19 12.38 -8.45
CA CYS A 147 -1.10 12.51 -7.00
C CYS A 147 -1.85 13.76 -6.48
N GLU A 148 -2.57 14.48 -7.34
CA GLU A 148 -3.14 15.80 -7.09
C GLU A 148 -4.49 15.72 -6.40
N GLY A 149 -4.48 15.12 -5.22
CA GLY A 149 -5.55 15.22 -4.25
C GLY A 149 -5.32 14.19 -3.17
N GLY A 150 -5.16 14.72 -1.97
CA GLY A 150 -5.11 13.95 -0.76
C GLY A 150 -6.34 14.24 0.07
N ILE A 151 -6.47 13.53 1.19
CA ILE A 151 -7.48 13.79 2.22
C ILE A 151 -7.48 15.26 2.69
N LEU A 152 -6.35 15.94 2.54
CA LEU A 152 -6.13 17.32 2.95
C LEU A 152 -6.38 18.36 1.85
N ASP A 153 -6.69 17.93 0.62
CA ASP A 153 -7.00 18.86 -0.46
C ASP A 153 -8.51 19.18 -0.49
N PHE A 154 -8.86 20.29 0.15
CA PHE A 154 -10.20 20.85 0.15
C PHE A 154 -10.27 21.99 -0.86
N ARG A 155 -10.34 21.67 -2.16
CA ARG A 155 -11.01 22.39 -3.26
C ARG A 155 -10.30 22.17 -4.59
N GLY A 156 -10.78 21.22 -5.38
CA GLY A 156 -10.30 20.97 -6.73
C GLY A 156 -11.38 20.42 -7.66
N GLU A 157 -11.02 20.11 -8.91
CA GLU A 157 -11.93 19.47 -9.89
C GLU A 157 -12.51 18.13 -9.36
N ARG A 158 -11.74 17.51 -8.44
CA ARG A 158 -12.09 16.54 -7.40
C ARG A 158 -13.54 16.59 -6.89
N ASP A 159 -13.93 17.77 -6.42
CA ASP A 159 -15.19 17.98 -5.71
C ASP A 159 -16.41 17.87 -6.64
N LEU A 160 -16.24 18.23 -7.91
CA LEU A 160 -17.29 18.05 -8.92
C LEU A 160 -17.52 16.56 -9.20
N GLN A 161 -16.44 15.77 -9.23
CA GLN A 161 -16.54 14.31 -9.34
C GLN A 161 -17.19 13.70 -8.10
N ARG A 162 -16.86 14.20 -6.89
CA ARG A 162 -17.50 13.79 -5.64
C ARG A 162 -19.02 13.99 -5.65
N ILE A 163 -19.49 15.12 -6.18
CA ILE A 163 -20.93 15.39 -6.34
C ILE A 163 -21.55 14.46 -7.38
N LYS A 164 -20.90 14.31 -8.54
CA LYS A 164 -21.40 13.50 -9.66
C LYS A 164 -21.50 12.01 -9.32
N TYR A 165 -20.52 11.49 -8.56
CA TYR A 165 -20.39 10.07 -8.25
C TYR A 165 -20.55 9.77 -6.75
N GLY A 166 -21.24 10.61 -6.00
CA GLY A 166 -21.50 10.39 -4.56
C GLY A 166 -22.66 9.45 -4.27
N ARG A 167 -23.32 8.88 -5.31
CA ARG A 167 -24.57 8.09 -5.17
C ARG A 167 -24.64 6.86 -6.07
N ASP A 168 -23.54 6.47 -6.70
CA ASP A 168 -23.43 5.30 -7.58
C ASP A 168 -23.06 4.00 -6.83
N GLY A 169 -23.01 4.05 -5.49
CA GLY A 169 -22.87 2.90 -4.61
C GLY A 169 -24.08 1.96 -4.68
N ARG A 170 -23.85 0.66 -4.52
CA ARG A 170 -24.89 -0.39 -4.55
C ARG A 170 -25.15 -0.94 -3.16
N ALA A 171 -26.30 -0.63 -2.59
CA ALA A 171 -26.66 -1.01 -1.22
C ALA A 171 -26.56 -2.53 -0.95
N ASP A 172 -26.82 -3.36 -1.96
CA ASP A 172 -26.76 -4.82 -1.86
C ASP A 172 -25.37 -5.41 -2.14
N GLY A 173 -24.40 -4.60 -2.58
CA GLY A 173 -23.05 -5.05 -2.96
C GLY A 173 -23.00 -5.92 -4.21
N THR A 174 -24.06 -5.90 -5.03
CA THR A 174 -24.12 -6.65 -6.29
C THR A 174 -23.31 -6.00 -7.39
N LEU A 175 -22.93 -6.79 -8.39
CA LEU A 175 -22.26 -6.31 -9.59
C LEU A 175 -23.22 -5.45 -10.45
N PRO A 176 -22.74 -4.41 -11.15
CA PRO A 176 -23.54 -3.71 -12.16
C PRO A 176 -24.09 -4.65 -13.25
N PRO A 177 -25.37 -4.49 -13.67
CA PRO A 177 -25.94 -5.25 -14.78
C PRO A 177 -25.10 -5.08 -16.05
N GLY A 178 -24.88 -6.17 -16.77
CA GLY A 178 -24.17 -6.16 -18.05
C GLY A 178 -22.64 -6.14 -17.95
N VAL A 179 -22.07 -6.00 -16.76
CA VAL A 179 -20.61 -6.03 -16.56
C VAL A 179 -20.16 -7.40 -16.06
N PRO A 180 -19.06 -7.96 -16.61
CA PRO A 180 -18.43 -9.15 -16.03
C PRO A 180 -17.67 -8.77 -14.74
N PRO A 181 -17.61 -9.66 -13.73
CA PRO A 181 -16.86 -9.35 -12.51
C PRO A 181 -15.38 -9.18 -12.85
N VAL A 182 -14.81 -8.03 -12.45
CA VAL A 182 -13.38 -7.80 -12.57
C VAL A 182 -12.69 -8.59 -11.48
N ARG A 183 -11.79 -9.49 -11.87
CA ARG A 183 -11.05 -10.31 -10.92
C ARG A 183 -9.71 -9.68 -10.66
N GLN A 184 -9.35 -9.57 -9.38
CA GLN A 184 -7.95 -9.56 -9.01
C GLN A 184 -7.32 -10.85 -9.51
N LEU A 185 -6.44 -10.75 -10.51
CA LEU A 185 -5.67 -11.90 -11.02
C LEU A 185 -4.63 -12.40 -10.03
N SER A 186 -4.48 -11.74 -8.88
CA SER A 186 -3.67 -12.20 -7.77
C SER A 186 -4.31 -13.44 -7.12
N ARG A 187 -4.14 -14.60 -7.78
CA ARG A 187 -4.37 -15.93 -7.17
C ARG A 187 -3.31 -16.27 -6.12
N TYR A 188 -2.31 -15.41 -5.99
CA TYR A 188 -1.18 -15.55 -5.11
C TYR A 188 -1.03 -14.23 -4.36
N SER A 189 -1.70 -14.09 -3.21
CA SER A 189 -1.28 -13.07 -2.24
C SER A 189 0.14 -13.46 -1.83
N PRO A 190 1.15 -12.72 -2.30
CA PRO A 190 2.52 -13.03 -1.98
C PRO A 190 2.68 -12.85 -0.48
N ARG A 191 3.55 -13.67 0.11
CA ARG A 191 3.84 -13.61 1.54
C ARG A 191 4.18 -12.17 1.94
N GLY A 192 3.73 -11.76 3.12
CA GLY A 192 4.15 -10.49 3.71
C GLY A 192 5.67 -10.45 3.89
N ASP A 193 6.21 -9.24 3.88
CA ASP A 193 7.63 -8.96 4.08
C ASP A 193 7.75 -7.82 5.10
N ASP A 194 8.45 -8.04 6.21
CA ASP A 194 8.66 -7.01 7.23
C ASP A 194 10.05 -6.37 7.17
N GLY A 195 10.84 -6.73 6.15
CA GLY A 195 12.19 -6.25 5.94
C GLY A 195 13.27 -6.97 6.76
N GLU A 196 12.97 -8.08 7.45
CA GLU A 196 13.95 -8.79 8.29
C GLU A 196 15.22 -9.19 7.51
N TYR A 197 15.08 -9.65 6.28
CA TYR A 197 16.22 -10.03 5.43
C TYR A 197 17.08 -8.84 4.96
N LEU A 198 16.54 -7.62 4.89
CA LEU A 198 17.32 -6.42 4.50
C LEU A 198 18.32 -6.01 5.57
N GLU A 199 17.92 -6.14 6.84
CA GLU A 199 18.82 -5.85 7.94
C GLU A 199 19.96 -6.87 8.00
N GLU A 200 19.70 -8.15 7.75
CA GLU A 200 20.75 -9.17 7.72
C GLU A 200 21.75 -8.94 6.57
N GLU A 201 21.27 -8.56 5.39
CA GLU A 201 22.11 -8.19 4.24
C GLU A 201 23.01 -6.98 4.58
N THR A 202 22.45 -5.93 5.17
CA THR A 202 23.21 -4.72 5.52
C THR A 202 24.23 -5.00 6.63
N HIS A 203 23.87 -5.72 7.70
CA HIS A 203 24.83 -6.13 8.73
C HIS A 203 25.98 -6.96 8.15
N SER A 204 25.69 -7.89 7.24
CA SER A 204 26.74 -8.66 6.55
C SER A 204 27.65 -7.78 5.70
N VAL A 205 27.11 -6.75 5.03
CA VAL A 205 27.92 -5.81 4.23
C VAL A 205 28.83 -4.98 5.13
N PHE A 206 28.32 -4.45 6.25
CA PHE A 206 29.11 -3.68 7.20
C PHE A 206 30.19 -4.52 7.90
N ASP A 207 29.90 -5.77 8.24
CA ASP A 207 30.91 -6.68 8.81
C ASP A 207 32.03 -6.94 7.80
N VAL A 208 31.68 -7.28 6.55
CA VAL A 208 32.68 -7.52 5.49
C VAL A 208 33.56 -6.30 5.23
N HIS A 209 32.99 -5.09 5.21
CA HIS A 209 33.76 -3.85 4.98
C HIS A 209 34.51 -3.34 6.23
N GLY A 210 34.01 -3.64 7.43
CA GLY A 210 34.68 -3.33 8.69
C GLY A 210 35.98 -4.14 8.88
N TYR A 211 35.98 -5.40 8.42
CA TYR A 211 37.20 -6.21 8.40
C TYR A 211 38.23 -5.73 7.38
N THR A 212 37.82 -5.23 6.21
CA THR A 212 38.76 -4.69 5.21
C THR A 212 39.40 -3.39 5.65
N ALA A 213 38.67 -2.53 6.38
CA ALA A 213 39.19 -1.27 6.91
C ALA A 213 40.21 -1.47 8.04
N MET A 214 40.03 -2.50 8.89
CA MET A 214 41.01 -2.81 9.95
C MET A 214 42.28 -3.51 9.44
N LEU A 215 42.26 -4.12 8.26
CA LEU A 215 43.44 -4.75 7.64
C LEU A 215 44.30 -3.76 6.83
N GLN A 216 43.86 -2.50 6.71
CA GLN A 216 44.58 -1.43 6.02
C GLN A 216 45.08 -0.30 6.94
N ALA A 217 44.93 -0.46 8.27
CA ALA A 217 45.49 0.43 9.30
C ALA A 217 46.69 -0.23 10.00
#